data_AF-A0A2N3HQ72-F1
#
_entry.id   AF-A0A2N3HQ72-F1
#
_cell.length_a   1.000
_cell.length_b   1.000
_cell.length_c   1.000
_cell.angle_alpha   90.00
_cell.angle_beta   90.00
_cell.angle_gamma   90.00
#
_symmetry.space_group_name_H-M   'P 1'
#
loop_
_entity.id
_entity.type
_entity.pdbx_description
1 polymer ?
#
loop_
_entity_poly.entity_id
_entity_poly.type
_entity_poly.pdbx_seq_one_letter_code
_entity_poly.pdbx_strand_id
1 'polypeptide(L)'
;MGTIEEIIKTIDDRLIETGKEYLVLGQANQLLVSENVISIAENSNKALKNLLEENKIPHAYQTESTPKQWRIPLSDEGKKRQKTAQKKKPINPKIQSNTIYNNTNSGFNQAICPGCGLNLYIPPEIKNENYIQCLTCGKNFRNPLKTNTGQTLTKTQRNWLIAIAVVLVLWFIGSMSDDNNGSTSSSKVQNSEWDASVYQVEHYLKNSYLKDPDSYEGIEWSKVNEMSGSSEYKYWVRHKYRAKNSFGGYVIENKIFYLDDQGNVISEKDVY
;
A
#
# COMPACT_ATOMS: atom_id res chain seq x y z
N MET A 1 4.20 37.49 -1.93
CA MET A 1 5.31 37.01 -1.07
C MET A 1 5.18 37.64 0.30
N GLY A 2 5.04 36.85 1.36
CA GLY A 2 5.26 37.33 2.73
C GLY A 2 6.68 37.88 2.88
N THR A 3 6.90 38.77 3.86
CA THR A 3 8.24 39.36 4.02
C THR A 3 9.25 38.30 4.49
N ILE A 4 10.54 38.56 4.30
CA ILE A 4 11.60 37.63 4.75
C ILE A 4 11.47 37.39 6.27
N GLU A 5 11.10 38.43 7.01
CA GLU A 5 10.87 38.36 8.46
C GLU A 5 9.67 37.48 8.80
N GLU A 6 8.58 37.52 8.02
CA GLU A 6 7.40 36.67 8.21
C GLU A 6 7.72 35.20 7.93
N ILE A 7 8.51 34.93 6.88
CA ILE A 7 9.00 33.59 6.55
C ILE A 7 9.85 33.04 7.72
N ILE A 8 10.84 33.81 8.19
CA ILE A 8 11.71 33.41 9.30
C ILE A 8 10.89 33.19 10.57
N LYS A 9 9.97 34.12 10.89
CA LYS A 9 9.13 34.03 12.07
C LYS A 9 8.27 32.77 12.06
N THR A 10 7.66 32.44 10.93
CA THR A 10 6.79 31.25 10.78
C THR A 10 7.59 29.96 10.98
N ILE A 11 8.81 29.90 10.42
CA ILE A 11 9.70 28.76 10.61
C ILE A 11 10.12 28.63 12.08
N ASP A 12 10.51 29.74 12.70
CA ASP A 12 10.90 29.75 14.11
C ASP A 12 9.77 29.29 15.03
N ASP A 13 8.55 29.82 14.83
CA ASP A 13 7.37 29.47 15.63
C ASP A 13 7.12 27.96 15.54
N ARG A 14 7.21 27.39 14.33
CA ARG A 14 7.07 25.95 14.11
C ARG A 14 8.18 25.11 14.78
N LEU A 15 9.42 25.58 14.76
CA LEU A 15 10.54 24.91 15.43
C LEU A 15 10.37 24.92 16.95
N ILE A 16 9.90 26.04 17.51
CA ILE A 16 9.61 26.16 18.95
C ILE A 16 8.46 25.24 19.35
N GLU A 17 7.37 25.21 18.59
CA GLU A 17 6.21 24.36 18.84
C GLU A 17 6.56 22.87 18.79
N THR A 18 7.32 22.46 17.77
CA THR A 18 7.63 21.05 17.53
C THR A 18 8.83 20.55 18.31
N GLY A 19 9.63 21.45 18.90
CA GLY A 19 10.88 21.11 19.57
C GLY A 19 11.96 20.56 18.64
N LYS A 20 11.83 20.77 17.32
CA LYS A 20 12.81 20.33 16.33
C LYS A 20 14.01 21.27 16.31
N GLU A 21 15.18 20.73 16.00
CA GLU A 21 16.42 21.52 15.86
C GLU A 21 16.46 22.31 14.55
N TYR A 22 15.89 21.75 13.47
CA TYR A 22 15.86 22.37 12.14
C TYR A 22 14.69 21.86 11.30
N LEU A 23 14.34 22.62 10.26
CA LEU A 23 13.51 22.17 9.15
C LEU A 23 14.36 21.91 7.90
N VAL A 24 13.98 20.91 7.12
CA VAL A 24 14.53 20.71 5.76
C VAL A 24 13.77 21.61 4.78
N LEU A 25 14.41 22.03 3.67
CA LEU A 25 13.80 22.90 2.65
C LEU A 25 12.38 22.47 2.24
N GLY A 26 12.15 21.19 1.97
CA GLY A 26 10.82 20.69 1.61
C GLY A 26 9.78 20.88 2.72
N GLN A 27 10.17 20.69 3.98
CA GLN A 27 9.28 20.89 5.13
C GLN A 27 8.97 22.37 5.33
N ALA A 28 9.96 23.24 5.19
CA ALA A 28 9.78 24.68 5.27
C ALA A 28 8.88 25.19 4.14
N ASN A 29 9.06 24.72 2.91
CA ASN A 29 8.18 25.04 1.78
C ASN A 29 6.71 24.65 2.06
N GLN A 30 6.48 23.42 2.53
CA GLN A 30 5.14 22.95 2.86
C GLN A 30 4.49 23.80 3.95
N LEU A 31 5.25 24.14 5.01
CA LEU A 31 4.79 24.99 6.10
C LEU A 31 4.38 26.39 5.60
N LEU A 32 5.23 27.03 4.80
CA LEU A 32 4.96 28.39 4.33
C LEU A 32 3.74 28.45 3.40
N VAL A 33 3.48 27.39 2.63
CA VAL A 33 2.26 27.29 1.81
C VAL A 33 1.03 27.05 2.70
N SER A 34 1.12 26.18 3.72
CA SER A 34 -0.03 25.89 4.60
C SER A 34 -0.44 27.08 5.45
N GLU A 35 0.52 27.89 5.89
CA GLU A 35 0.28 29.13 6.64
C GLU A 35 -0.01 30.33 5.72
N ASN A 36 -0.13 30.10 4.40
CA ASN A 36 -0.40 31.11 3.38
C ASN A 36 0.63 32.29 3.37
N VAL A 37 1.86 32.03 3.84
CA VAL A 37 2.98 32.99 3.84
C VAL A 37 3.58 33.12 2.44
N ILE A 38 3.58 32.02 1.69
CA ILE A 38 3.91 32.01 0.26
C ILE A 38 2.77 31.36 -0.52
N SER A 39 2.51 31.86 -1.72
CA SER A 39 1.55 31.26 -2.63
C SER A 39 2.07 29.95 -3.25
N ILE A 40 1.14 29.14 -3.76
CA ILE A 40 1.46 27.90 -4.48
C ILE A 40 2.34 28.19 -5.71
N ALA A 41 2.11 29.32 -6.39
CA ALA A 41 2.92 29.74 -7.54
C ALA A 41 4.37 30.08 -7.13
N GLU A 42 4.56 30.78 -6.01
CA GLU A 42 5.90 31.10 -5.48
C GLU A 42 6.65 29.86 -5.03
N ASN A 43 5.95 28.88 -4.43
CA ASN A 43 6.53 27.58 -4.08
C ASN A 43 7.04 26.82 -5.33
N SER A 44 6.24 26.79 -6.40
CA SER A 44 6.63 26.18 -7.69
C SER A 44 7.85 26.86 -8.31
N ASN A 45 8.01 28.17 -8.10
CA ASN A 45 9.14 28.96 -8.58
C ASN A 45 10.40 28.83 -7.71
N LYS A 46 10.44 27.87 -6.77
CA LYS A 46 11.57 27.64 -5.86
C LYS A 46 11.92 28.88 -5.03
N ALA A 47 10.95 29.75 -4.71
CA ALA A 47 11.18 31.03 -4.07
C ALA A 47 12.01 30.91 -2.78
N LEU A 48 11.66 30.00 -1.87
CA LEU A 48 12.45 29.80 -0.65
C LEU A 48 13.87 29.31 -0.94
N LYS A 49 14.04 28.42 -1.94
CA LYS A 49 15.37 27.93 -2.31
C LYS A 49 16.27 29.09 -2.79
N ASN A 50 15.72 30.00 -3.59
CA ASN A 50 16.45 31.18 -4.06
C ASN A 50 16.85 32.08 -2.88
N LEU A 51 15.95 32.29 -1.91
CA LEU A 51 16.28 33.06 -0.68
C LEU A 51 17.43 32.44 0.12
N LEU A 52 17.49 31.11 0.19
CA LEU A 52 18.59 30.40 0.86
C LEU A 52 19.91 30.56 0.10
N GLU A 53 19.88 30.45 -1.23
CA GLU A 53 21.04 30.62 -2.10
C GLU A 53 21.57 32.05 -2.13
N GLU A 54 20.66 33.03 -2.03
CA GLU A 54 20.98 34.47 -1.89
C GLU A 54 21.39 34.88 -0.46
N ASN A 55 21.50 33.93 0.47
CA ASN A 55 21.85 34.17 1.87
C ASN A 55 20.92 35.19 2.59
N LYS A 56 19.65 35.25 2.18
CA LYS A 56 18.62 36.09 2.83
C LYS A 56 18.16 35.51 4.18
N ILE A 57 18.42 34.22 4.40
CA ILE A 57 18.17 33.51 5.66
C ILE A 57 19.52 33.02 6.18
N PRO A 58 20.28 33.90 6.88
CA PRO A 58 21.72 33.70 7.13
C PRO A 58 22.04 32.56 8.12
N HIS A 59 21.04 32.07 8.85
CA HIS A 59 21.20 30.97 9.79
C HIS A 59 20.96 29.59 9.15
N ALA A 60 20.57 29.54 7.88
CA ALA A 60 20.42 28.29 7.14
C ALA A 60 21.75 27.84 6.54
N TYR A 61 21.94 26.51 6.45
CA TYR A 61 23.17 25.93 5.90
C TYR A 61 22.89 24.67 5.10
N GLN A 62 23.84 24.28 4.24
CA GLN A 62 23.80 23.01 3.52
C GLN A 62 24.61 21.94 4.27
N THR A 63 24.16 20.69 4.21
CA THR A 63 24.94 19.55 4.72
C THR A 63 26.12 19.23 3.82
N GLU A 64 27.22 18.76 4.41
CA GLU A 64 28.38 18.25 3.68
C GLU A 64 28.13 16.85 3.05
N SER A 65 27.07 16.14 3.47
CA SER A 65 26.69 14.85 2.92
C SER A 65 26.06 14.96 1.52
N THR A 66 26.28 13.95 0.68
CA THR A 66 25.64 13.83 -0.65
C THR A 66 24.38 12.96 -0.57
N PRO A 67 23.22 13.41 -1.07
CA PRO A 67 22.98 14.71 -1.71
C PRO A 67 22.96 15.85 -0.68
N LYS A 68 23.49 17.02 -1.07
CA LYS A 68 23.48 18.21 -0.22
C LYS A 68 22.04 18.62 0.11
N GLN A 69 21.73 18.78 1.38
CA GLN A 69 20.42 19.18 1.85
C GLN A 69 20.49 20.47 2.65
N TRP A 70 19.50 21.33 2.47
CA TRP A 70 19.33 22.52 3.30
C TRP A 70 18.80 22.17 4.69
N ARG A 71 19.33 22.85 5.69
CA ARG A 71 18.94 22.82 7.10
C ARG A 71 18.64 24.25 7.53
N ILE A 72 17.45 24.49 8.05
CA ILE A 72 16.99 25.80 8.50
C ILE A 72 16.72 25.69 10.00
N PRO A 73 17.71 25.99 10.86
CA PRO A 73 17.55 26.01 12.32
C PRO A 73 16.85 27.28 12.79
N LEU A 74 16.66 27.42 14.11
CA LEU A 74 16.14 28.65 14.71
C LEU A 74 17.02 29.85 14.39
N SER A 75 16.37 30.96 14.05
CA SER A 75 17.01 32.27 14.01
C SER A 75 17.47 32.68 15.42
N ASP A 76 18.38 33.65 15.51
CA ASP A 76 18.82 34.14 16.82
C ASP A 76 17.69 34.76 17.63
N GLU A 77 16.70 35.37 16.96
CA GLU A 77 15.49 35.87 17.61
C GLU A 77 14.57 34.72 18.05
N GLY A 78 14.44 33.68 17.23
CA GLY A 78 13.79 32.41 17.59
C GLY A 78 14.40 31.77 18.84
N LYS A 79 15.74 31.71 18.93
CA LYS A 79 16.45 31.19 20.12
C LYS A 79 16.16 32.01 21.37
N LYS A 80 16.08 33.33 21.28
CA LYS A 80 15.69 34.20 22.42
C LYS A 80 14.27 33.91 22.88
N ARG A 81 13.32 33.79 21.93
CA ARG A 81 11.90 33.45 22.19
C ARG A 81 11.74 32.06 22.80
N GLN A 82 12.54 31.09 22.35
CA GLN A 82 12.55 29.75 22.91
C GLN A 82 13.02 29.74 24.38
N LYS A 83 14.09 30.48 24.70
CA LYS A 83 14.62 30.59 26.07
C LYS A 83 13.63 31.28 27.02
N THR A 84 12.90 32.30 26.56
CA THR A 84 11.86 32.95 27.37
C THR A 84 10.62 32.08 27.54
N ALA A 85 10.27 31.25 26.56
CA ALA A 85 9.19 30.26 26.68
C ALA A 85 9.54 29.12 27.66
N GLN A 86 10.78 28.65 27.67
CA GLN A 86 11.24 27.58 28.58
C GLN A 86 11.34 28.07 30.04
N LYS A 87 11.72 29.33 30.29
CA LYS A 87 11.74 29.90 31.66
C LYS A 87 10.36 30.04 32.31
N LYS A 88 9.27 29.89 31.55
CA LYS A 88 7.88 29.98 32.05
C LYS A 88 7.21 28.64 32.32
N LYS A 89 7.86 27.50 32.08
CA LYS A 89 7.29 26.17 32.37
C LYS A 89 8.01 25.50 33.55
N PRO A 90 7.32 25.09 34.63
CA PRO A 90 7.89 24.17 35.61
C PRO A 90 8.10 22.79 34.96
N ILE A 91 9.22 22.16 35.31
CA ILE A 91 9.71 20.88 34.79
C ILE A 91 8.72 19.75 35.13
N ASN A 92 8.19 19.08 34.10
CA ASN A 92 8.02 17.62 34.14
C ASN A 92 7.92 17.06 32.70
N PRO A 93 8.89 16.25 32.23
CA PRO A 93 8.80 15.61 30.92
C PRO A 93 7.97 14.33 31.04
N LYS A 94 6.67 14.44 30.76
CA LYS A 94 5.87 13.30 30.33
C LYS A 94 5.36 13.58 28.93
N ILE A 95 5.89 12.81 27.98
CA ILE A 95 5.38 12.64 26.63
C ILE A 95 3.90 12.25 26.78
N GLN A 96 3.01 13.17 26.43
CA GLN A 96 1.61 12.87 26.13
C GLN A 96 1.46 13.00 24.62
N SER A 97 1.76 11.90 23.92
CA SER A 97 1.19 11.64 22.62
C SER A 97 -0.31 11.38 22.82
N ASN A 98 -1.14 12.41 22.65
CA ASN A 98 -2.57 12.26 22.40
C ASN A 98 -3.14 13.61 21.95
N THR A 99 -3.17 13.82 20.64
CA THR A 99 -4.29 14.51 20.00
C THR A 99 -4.45 13.94 18.60
N ILE A 100 -5.43 13.05 18.49
CA ILE A 100 -6.10 12.66 17.26
C ILE A 100 -6.68 13.95 16.67
N TYR A 101 -6.05 14.49 15.63
CA TYR A 101 -6.75 15.35 14.69
C TYR A 101 -7.22 14.46 13.53
N ASN A 102 -8.41 13.91 13.70
CA ASN A 102 -9.24 13.49 12.58
C ASN A 102 -9.61 14.76 11.82
N ASN A 103 -8.84 15.12 10.79
CA ASN A 103 -9.27 16.13 9.84
C ASN A 103 -9.83 15.43 8.60
N THR A 104 -11.09 15.04 8.71
CA THR A 104 -11.95 14.75 7.57
C THR A 104 -12.48 16.07 7.05
N ASN A 105 -11.80 16.66 6.06
CA ASN A 105 -12.42 17.31 4.90
C ASN A 105 -11.36 17.92 3.95
N SER A 106 -11.65 17.79 2.66
CA SER A 106 -11.11 18.56 1.53
C SER A 106 -9.82 18.03 0.84
N GLY A 107 -10.03 17.19 -0.18
CA GLY A 107 -9.46 17.39 -1.52
C GLY A 107 -7.98 17.11 -1.78
N PHE A 108 -7.12 16.95 -0.78
CA PHE A 108 -5.69 16.79 -1.02
C PHE A 108 -5.25 15.33 -0.84
N ASN A 109 -4.64 14.75 -1.89
CA ASN A 109 -4.04 13.41 -1.82
C ASN A 109 -2.75 13.47 -0.97
N GLN A 110 -2.88 13.66 0.33
CA GLN A 110 -1.76 13.84 1.26
C GLN A 110 -1.89 12.92 2.49
N ALA A 111 -0.76 12.44 3.00
CA ALA A 111 -0.69 11.60 4.19
C ALA A 111 0.57 11.87 5.01
N ILE A 112 0.45 11.81 6.33
CA ILE A 112 1.61 11.99 7.22
C ILE A 112 2.26 10.63 7.48
N CYS A 113 3.57 10.52 7.24
CA CYS A 113 4.33 9.33 7.59
C CYS A 113 4.44 9.21 9.12
N PRO A 114 4.02 8.09 9.74
CA PRO A 114 4.12 7.88 11.18
C PRO A 114 5.54 7.55 11.66
N GLY A 115 6.54 7.55 10.77
CA GLY A 115 7.95 7.29 11.10
C GLY A 115 8.70 8.57 11.30
N CYS A 116 8.74 9.40 10.26
CA CYS A 116 9.48 10.66 10.25
C CYS A 116 8.59 11.92 10.36
N GLY A 117 7.26 11.76 10.40
CA GLY A 117 6.33 12.88 10.46
C GLY A 117 6.25 13.71 9.17
N LEU A 118 6.74 13.18 8.05
CA LEU A 118 6.74 13.88 6.76
C LEU A 118 5.34 13.87 6.14
N ASN A 119 4.89 15.02 5.63
CA ASN A 119 3.69 15.09 4.80
C ASN A 119 4.03 14.60 3.37
N LEU A 120 3.49 13.44 3.01
CA LEU A 120 3.66 12.77 1.74
C LEU A 120 2.53 13.16 0.79
N TYR A 121 2.88 13.49 -0.45
CA TYR A 121 1.91 13.49 -1.54
C TYR A 121 1.70 12.06 -2.02
N ILE A 122 0.45 11.62 -2.06
CA ILE A 122 0.04 10.30 -2.55
C ILE A 122 -0.41 10.46 -4.01
N PRO A 123 0.30 9.89 -4.99
CA PRO A 123 -0.16 9.84 -6.38
C PRO A 123 -1.55 9.17 -6.47
N PRO A 124 -2.44 9.62 -7.37
CA PRO A 124 -3.75 9.00 -7.56
C PRO A 124 -3.65 7.50 -7.90
N GLU A 125 -2.56 7.08 -8.54
CA GLU A 125 -2.31 5.68 -8.94
C GLU A 125 -2.21 4.74 -7.74
N ILE A 126 -1.70 5.21 -6.60
CA ILE A 126 -1.53 4.41 -5.38
C ILE A 126 -2.50 4.80 -4.27
N LYS A 127 -3.47 5.67 -4.56
CA LYS A 127 -4.46 6.16 -3.59
C LYS A 127 -5.33 5.05 -3.00
N ASN A 128 -5.52 3.96 -3.74
CA ASN A 128 -6.34 2.82 -3.32
C ASN A 128 -5.52 1.69 -2.67
N GLU A 129 -4.19 1.83 -2.61
CA GLU A 129 -3.33 0.83 -2.00
C GLU A 129 -3.56 0.70 -0.49
N ASN A 130 -3.39 -0.51 0.04
CA ASN A 130 -3.55 -0.78 1.48
C ASN A 130 -2.45 -0.14 2.32
N TYR A 131 -1.24 -0.13 1.79
CA TYR A 131 -0.03 0.30 2.48
C TYR A 131 0.80 1.18 1.55
N ILE A 132 1.46 2.16 2.15
CA ILE A 132 2.36 3.10 1.46
C ILE A 132 3.70 3.06 2.18
N GLN A 133 4.77 3.10 1.40
CA GLN A 133 6.13 3.23 1.92
C GLN A 133 6.58 4.69 1.87
N CYS A 134 7.10 5.19 2.99
CA CYS A 134 7.78 6.48 3.00
C CYS A 134 9.18 6.33 2.39
N LEU A 135 9.42 6.97 1.24
CA LEU A 135 10.73 6.94 0.57
C LEU A 135 11.84 7.68 1.35
N THR A 136 11.47 8.50 2.34
CA THR A 136 12.44 9.26 3.15
C THR A 136 12.99 8.45 4.33
N CYS A 137 12.17 7.64 4.99
CA CYS A 137 12.58 6.86 6.16
C CYS A 137 12.41 5.34 6.00
N GLY A 138 11.93 4.88 4.85
CA GLY A 138 11.69 3.47 4.55
C GLY A 138 10.47 2.86 5.25
N LYS A 139 9.78 3.59 6.14
CA LYS A 139 8.66 3.05 6.93
C LYS A 139 7.45 2.75 6.05
N ASN A 140 6.96 1.52 6.13
CA ASN A 140 5.68 1.09 5.57
C ASN A 140 4.56 1.38 6.57
N PHE A 141 3.44 1.95 6.11
CA PHE A 141 2.30 2.26 6.96
C PHE A 141 0.98 2.19 6.18
N ARG A 142 -0.13 2.06 6.89
CA ARG A 142 -1.46 1.95 6.28
C ARG A 142 -1.81 3.24 5.56
N ASN A 143 -2.30 3.14 4.33
CA ASN A 143 -2.74 4.30 3.57
C ASN A 143 -3.96 4.96 4.25
N PRO A 144 -3.84 6.20 4.75
CA PRO A 144 -4.95 6.88 5.43
C PRO A 144 -5.99 7.40 4.45
N LEU A 145 -5.67 7.50 3.15
CA LEU A 145 -6.60 7.89 2.09
C LEU A 145 -7.43 6.73 1.56
N LYS A 146 -7.11 5.49 1.96
CA LYS A 146 -7.92 4.34 1.59
C LYS A 146 -9.25 4.43 2.34
N THR A 147 -10.25 4.99 1.67
CA THR A 147 -11.63 4.80 2.11
C THR A 147 -11.96 3.34 1.92
N ASN A 148 -12.48 2.68 2.96
CA ASN A 148 -13.17 1.42 2.76
C ASN A 148 -14.48 1.74 2.02
N THR A 149 -14.40 2.01 0.72
CA THR A 149 -15.46 1.70 -0.21
C THR A 149 -15.51 0.17 -0.34
N GLY A 150 -15.77 -0.50 0.79
CA GLY A 150 -16.65 -1.65 0.72
C GLY A 150 -17.92 -1.08 0.11
N GLN A 151 -18.32 -1.61 -1.05
CA GLN A 151 -19.50 -1.19 -1.77
C GLN A 151 -20.68 -1.21 -0.79
N THR A 152 -21.02 -0.09 -0.17
CA THR A 152 -22.31 0.03 0.52
C THR A 152 -23.30 0.15 -0.61
N LEU A 153 -23.75 -1.01 -1.09
CA LEU A 153 -24.79 -1.14 -2.10
C LEU A 153 -25.88 -0.15 -1.75
N THR A 154 -26.15 0.77 -2.68
CA THR A 154 -27.19 1.78 -2.49
C THR A 154 -28.49 1.08 -2.11
N LYS A 155 -29.42 1.74 -1.38
CA LYS A 155 -30.71 1.11 -0.99
C LYS A 155 -31.38 0.38 -2.19
N THR A 156 -31.22 0.91 -3.40
CA THR A 156 -31.65 0.33 -4.67
C THR A 156 -30.90 -0.96 -5.04
N GLN A 157 -29.56 -0.98 -4.95
CA GLN A 157 -28.75 -2.17 -5.22
C GLN A 157 -28.92 -3.26 -4.14
N ARG A 158 -29.08 -2.89 -2.87
CA ARG A 158 -29.38 -3.83 -1.78
C ARG A 158 -30.73 -4.52 -1.99
N ASN A 159 -31.75 -3.77 -2.41
CA ASN A 159 -33.05 -4.34 -2.72
C ASN A 159 -33.01 -5.26 -3.95
N TRP A 160 -32.20 -4.92 -4.97
CA TRP A 160 -31.97 -5.80 -6.12
C TRP A 160 -31.22 -7.08 -5.75
N LEU A 161 -30.21 -7.01 -4.88
CA LEU A 161 -29.52 -8.21 -4.38
C LEU A 161 -30.43 -9.09 -3.52
N ILE A 162 -31.31 -8.50 -2.72
CA ILE A 162 -32.34 -9.26 -1.98
C ILE A 162 -33.30 -9.92 -2.97
N ALA A 163 -33.73 -9.23 -4.03
CA ALA A 163 -34.58 -9.83 -5.06
C ALA A 163 -33.88 -11.00 -5.79
N ILE A 164 -32.61 -10.84 -6.17
CA ILE A 164 -31.79 -11.91 -6.77
C ILE A 164 -31.62 -13.07 -5.79
N ALA A 165 -31.33 -12.80 -4.51
CA ALA A 165 -31.20 -13.84 -3.50
C ALA A 165 -32.52 -14.60 -3.29
N VAL A 166 -33.66 -13.90 -3.28
CA VAL A 166 -34.99 -14.52 -3.20
C VAL A 166 -35.27 -15.37 -4.44
N VAL A 167 -34.92 -14.92 -5.65
CA VAL A 167 -35.06 -15.72 -6.88
C VAL A 167 -34.14 -16.95 -6.85
N LEU A 168 -32.90 -16.81 -6.39
CA LEU A 168 -31.97 -17.94 -6.22
C LEU A 168 -32.48 -18.93 -5.17
N VAL A 169 -33.03 -18.46 -4.06
CA VAL A 169 -33.62 -19.32 -3.03
C VAL A 169 -34.89 -20.01 -3.56
N LEU A 170 -35.74 -19.32 -4.32
CA LEU A 170 -36.91 -19.94 -4.96
C LEU A 170 -36.51 -20.94 -6.06
N TRP A 171 -35.45 -20.68 -6.81
CA TRP A 171 -34.86 -21.64 -7.75
C TRP A 171 -34.25 -22.84 -7.03
N PHE A 172 -33.57 -22.62 -5.90
CA PHE A 172 -32.97 -23.67 -5.08
C PHE A 172 -34.03 -24.53 -4.37
N ILE A 173 -35.12 -23.93 -3.88
CA ILE A 173 -36.27 -24.65 -3.30
C ILE A 173 -37.04 -25.39 -4.41
N GLY A 174 -37.20 -24.79 -5.59
CA GLY A 174 -37.78 -25.47 -6.76
C GLY A 174 -36.90 -26.59 -7.32
N SER A 175 -35.59 -26.53 -7.10
CA SER A 175 -34.61 -27.58 -7.41
C SER A 175 -34.59 -28.70 -6.36
N MET A 176 -35.29 -28.56 -5.24
CA MET A 176 -35.30 -29.54 -4.15
C MET A 176 -36.52 -30.48 -4.17
N SER A 177 -37.29 -30.47 -5.24
CA SER A 177 -38.35 -31.44 -5.52
C SER A 177 -38.03 -32.16 -6.81
N ASP A 178 -37.53 -33.39 -6.67
CA ASP A 178 -37.40 -34.49 -7.64
C ASP A 178 -36.82 -34.11 -9.03
N ASP A 179 -35.63 -34.58 -9.40
CA ASP A 179 -35.48 -35.96 -9.81
C ASP A 179 -34.16 -36.60 -9.39
N ASN A 180 -34.29 -37.84 -8.91
CA ASN A 180 -33.23 -38.84 -8.90
C ASN A 180 -32.65 -39.00 -10.31
N ASN A 181 -31.46 -38.47 -10.54
CA ASN A 181 -30.57 -39.03 -11.55
C ASN A 181 -29.13 -38.90 -11.09
N GLY A 182 -28.59 -40.01 -10.61
CA GLY A 182 -27.16 -40.19 -10.50
C GLY A 182 -26.56 -40.12 -11.90
N SER A 183 -26.00 -38.96 -12.25
CA SER A 183 -25.02 -38.85 -13.32
C SER A 183 -23.72 -38.40 -12.68
N THR A 184 -22.83 -39.35 -12.51
CA THR A 184 -21.41 -39.19 -12.22
C THR A 184 -20.79 -38.29 -13.31
N SER A 185 -20.87 -36.98 -13.16
CA SER A 185 -20.06 -36.06 -13.95
C SER A 185 -18.72 -35.93 -13.24
N SER A 186 -17.75 -36.76 -13.67
CA SER A 186 -16.33 -36.51 -13.44
C SER A 186 -16.09 -35.03 -13.67
N SER A 187 -15.63 -34.32 -12.63
CA SER A 187 -15.30 -32.91 -12.70
C SER A 187 -14.18 -32.74 -13.72
N LYS A 188 -14.56 -32.40 -14.96
CA LYS A 188 -13.63 -32.27 -16.08
C LYS A 188 -12.53 -31.29 -15.69
N VAL A 189 -11.28 -31.76 -15.67
CA VAL A 189 -10.11 -30.92 -15.42
C VAL A 189 -10.03 -29.86 -16.51
N GLN A 190 -10.12 -28.58 -16.12
CA GLN A 190 -10.14 -27.46 -17.03
C GLN A 190 -9.51 -26.22 -16.39
N ASN A 191 -9.01 -25.32 -17.23
CA ASN A 191 -8.54 -24.02 -16.76
C ASN A 191 -9.73 -23.16 -16.34
N SER A 192 -9.56 -22.40 -15.26
CA SER A 192 -10.47 -21.35 -14.81
C SER A 192 -10.62 -20.27 -15.89
N GLU A 193 -11.85 -19.82 -16.12
CA GLU A 193 -12.15 -18.76 -17.09
C GLU A 193 -11.59 -17.39 -16.66
N TRP A 194 -11.31 -17.21 -15.37
CA TRP A 194 -10.92 -15.93 -14.79
C TRP A 194 -9.40 -15.68 -14.84
N ASP A 195 -8.62 -16.70 -14.52
CA ASP A 195 -7.17 -16.58 -14.31
C ASP A 195 -6.37 -17.72 -14.95
N ALA A 196 -7.02 -18.57 -15.75
CA ALA A 196 -6.45 -19.74 -16.38
C ALA A 196 -5.85 -20.79 -15.42
N SER A 197 -6.07 -20.67 -14.11
CA SER A 197 -5.58 -21.62 -13.11
C SER A 197 -6.23 -22.99 -13.26
N VAL A 198 -5.56 -24.05 -12.79
CA VAL A 198 -6.16 -25.39 -12.70
C VAL A 198 -6.30 -25.74 -11.23
N TYR A 199 -7.54 -25.73 -10.74
CA TYR A 199 -7.87 -25.90 -9.33
C TYR A 199 -7.19 -27.13 -8.71
N GLN A 200 -7.20 -28.27 -9.42
CA GLN A 200 -6.63 -29.52 -8.96
C GLN A 200 -5.13 -29.39 -8.65
N VAL A 201 -4.39 -28.72 -9.53
CA VAL A 201 -2.94 -28.52 -9.38
C VAL A 201 -2.66 -27.49 -8.29
N GLU A 202 -3.41 -26.40 -8.25
CA GLU A 202 -3.26 -25.40 -7.19
C GLU A 202 -3.56 -25.99 -5.79
N HIS A 203 -4.62 -26.80 -5.70
CA HIS A 203 -4.99 -27.51 -4.48
C HIS A 203 -3.91 -28.50 -4.05
N TYR A 204 -3.35 -29.28 -4.98
CA TYR A 204 -2.21 -30.18 -4.71
C TYR A 204 -1.00 -29.40 -4.18
N LEU A 205 -0.67 -28.27 -4.82
CA LEU A 205 0.47 -27.44 -4.41
C LEU A 205 0.32 -26.90 -2.99
N LYS A 206 -0.85 -26.36 -2.66
CA LYS A 206 -1.13 -25.77 -1.34
C LYS A 206 -1.27 -26.81 -0.23
N ASN A 207 -1.84 -27.98 -0.52
CA ASN A 207 -2.22 -28.91 0.54
C ASN A 207 -1.23 -30.06 0.73
N SER A 208 -0.46 -30.43 -0.29
CA SER A 208 0.34 -31.66 -0.27
C SER A 208 1.80 -31.49 -0.70
N TYR A 209 2.12 -30.50 -1.53
CA TYR A 209 3.45 -30.39 -2.13
C TYR A 209 4.34 -29.32 -1.47
N LEU A 210 3.82 -28.11 -1.26
CA LEU A 210 4.62 -26.99 -0.76
C LEU A 210 4.73 -26.99 0.77
N LYS A 211 5.93 -26.70 1.28
CA LYS A 211 6.20 -26.59 2.72
C LYS A 211 5.65 -25.31 3.35
N ASP A 212 5.55 -24.24 2.56
CA ASP A 212 4.95 -22.96 2.95
C ASP A 212 3.86 -22.61 1.92
N PRO A 213 2.62 -23.10 2.10
CA PRO A 213 1.53 -22.89 1.16
C PRO A 213 1.20 -21.42 0.92
N ASP A 214 1.35 -20.58 1.96
CA ASP A 214 1.09 -19.13 1.88
C ASP A 214 2.12 -18.40 1.01
N SER A 215 3.25 -19.04 0.72
CA SER A 215 4.28 -18.48 -0.16
C SER A 215 4.04 -18.71 -1.66
N TYR A 216 3.03 -19.53 -2.01
CA TYR A 216 2.72 -19.87 -3.40
C TYR A 216 2.19 -18.68 -4.19
N GLU A 217 2.79 -18.44 -5.35
CA GLU A 217 2.35 -17.46 -6.33
C GLU A 217 2.42 -18.06 -7.74
N GLY A 218 1.25 -18.25 -8.37
CA GLY A 218 1.16 -18.72 -9.75
C GLY A 218 1.62 -17.65 -10.73
N ILE A 219 2.56 -17.98 -11.62
CA ILE A 219 3.12 -17.05 -12.61
C ILE A 219 2.49 -17.28 -13.99
N GLU A 220 2.41 -18.54 -14.43
CA GLU A 220 1.96 -18.87 -15.78
C GLU A 220 1.32 -20.27 -15.82
N TRP A 221 0.22 -20.40 -16.55
CA TRP A 221 -0.49 -21.66 -16.77
C TRP A 221 -0.57 -21.97 -18.27
N SER A 222 -0.32 -23.22 -18.64
CA SER A 222 -0.69 -23.70 -19.97
C SER A 222 -2.16 -24.10 -20.01
N LYS A 223 -2.69 -24.27 -21.23
CA LYS A 223 -3.95 -24.97 -21.42
C LYS A 223 -3.84 -26.41 -20.90
N VAL A 224 -4.91 -26.90 -20.28
CA VAL A 224 -5.07 -28.32 -19.95
C VAL A 224 -5.15 -29.11 -21.26
N ASN A 225 -4.30 -30.13 -21.38
CA ASN A 225 -4.31 -31.04 -22.51
C ASN A 225 -4.74 -32.42 -22.05
N GLU A 226 -5.54 -33.08 -22.88
CA GLU A 226 -5.99 -34.45 -22.65
C GLU A 226 -5.00 -35.41 -23.32
N MET A 227 -4.57 -36.44 -22.60
CA MET A 227 -3.65 -37.44 -23.12
C MET A 227 -4.43 -38.66 -23.59
N SER A 228 -4.31 -38.97 -24.88
CA SER A 228 -4.92 -40.16 -25.47
C SER A 228 -3.91 -41.31 -25.43
N GLY A 229 -4.27 -42.44 -24.80
CA GLY A 229 -3.48 -43.68 -24.86
C GLY A 229 -2.63 -44.04 -23.64
N SER A 230 -2.73 -43.30 -22.52
CA SER A 230 -2.21 -43.73 -21.22
C SER A 230 -3.35 -44.25 -20.34
N SER A 231 -3.16 -45.39 -19.67
CA SER A 231 -4.08 -45.88 -18.63
C SER A 231 -3.87 -45.23 -17.27
N GLU A 232 -2.78 -44.48 -17.11
CA GLU A 232 -2.36 -43.88 -15.84
C GLU A 232 -2.66 -42.37 -15.79
N TYR A 233 -2.46 -41.66 -16.89
CA TYR A 233 -2.66 -40.20 -16.96
C TYR A 233 -3.72 -39.85 -17.99
N LYS A 234 -4.66 -38.99 -17.60
CA LYS A 234 -5.72 -38.48 -18.48
C LYS A 234 -5.49 -37.05 -18.91
N TYR A 235 -4.95 -36.21 -18.02
CA TYR A 235 -4.70 -34.80 -18.29
C TYR A 235 -3.26 -34.42 -17.96
N TRP A 236 -2.77 -33.37 -18.61
CA TRP A 236 -1.54 -32.70 -18.20
C TRP A 236 -1.63 -31.19 -18.39
N VAL A 237 -0.91 -30.47 -17.54
CA VAL A 237 -0.80 -29.01 -17.59
C VAL A 237 0.57 -28.55 -17.14
N ARG A 238 1.16 -27.57 -17.84
CA ARG A 238 2.37 -26.89 -17.38
C ARG A 238 1.98 -25.74 -16.47
N HIS A 239 2.67 -25.63 -15.34
CA HIS A 239 2.53 -24.50 -14.45
C HIS A 239 3.89 -23.98 -13.98
N LYS A 240 4.06 -22.66 -14.10
CA LYS A 240 5.20 -21.93 -13.57
C LYS A 240 4.74 -21.14 -12.36
N TYR A 241 5.45 -21.27 -11.25
CA TYR A 241 5.10 -20.63 -9.98
C TYR A 241 6.34 -20.26 -9.17
N ARG A 242 6.15 -19.37 -8.20
CA ARG A 242 7.15 -19.04 -7.18
C ARG A 242 6.66 -19.54 -5.82
N ALA A 243 7.54 -20.17 -5.04
CA ALA A 243 7.27 -20.55 -3.66
C ALA A 243 8.55 -20.55 -2.83
N LYS A 244 8.46 -20.55 -1.50
CA LYS A 244 9.62 -20.72 -0.64
C LYS A 244 10.10 -22.17 -0.62
N ASN A 245 11.40 -22.35 -0.76
CA ASN A 245 12.05 -23.63 -0.55
C ASN A 245 12.22 -23.94 0.95
N SER A 246 12.78 -25.12 1.26
CA SER A 246 13.04 -25.57 2.63
C SER A 246 13.97 -24.65 3.44
N PHE A 247 14.72 -23.77 2.78
CA PHE A 247 15.65 -22.82 3.39
C PHE A 247 15.05 -21.41 3.52
N GLY A 248 13.76 -21.23 3.19
CA GLY A 248 13.04 -19.97 3.31
C GLY A 248 13.28 -18.98 2.16
N GLY A 249 14.05 -19.34 1.14
CA GLY A 249 14.27 -18.53 -0.06
C GLY A 249 13.20 -18.78 -1.11
N TYR A 250 12.77 -17.74 -1.83
CA TYR A 250 11.86 -17.88 -2.96
C TYR A 250 12.58 -18.49 -4.17
N VAL A 251 11.99 -19.54 -4.74
CA VAL A 251 12.45 -20.22 -5.95
C VAL A 251 11.31 -20.25 -6.96
N ILE A 252 11.64 -20.07 -8.24
CA ILE A 252 10.71 -20.23 -9.35
C ILE A 252 10.82 -21.66 -9.86
N GLU A 253 9.71 -22.38 -9.91
CA GLU A 253 9.60 -23.71 -10.46
C GLU A 253 8.75 -23.69 -11.73
N ASN A 254 9.11 -24.54 -12.69
CA ASN A 254 8.39 -24.70 -13.95
C ASN A 254 8.21 -26.19 -14.22
N LYS A 255 7.00 -26.69 -13.98
CA LYS A 255 6.72 -28.13 -13.97
C LYS A 255 5.52 -28.46 -14.84
N ILE A 256 5.51 -29.68 -15.36
CA ILE A 256 4.33 -30.33 -15.94
C ILE A 256 3.73 -31.22 -14.85
N PHE A 257 2.44 -31.06 -14.61
CA PHE A 257 1.65 -31.89 -13.70
C PHE A 257 0.77 -32.83 -14.52
N TYR A 258 0.77 -34.11 -14.16
CA TYR A 258 -0.05 -35.15 -14.77
C TYR A 258 -1.17 -35.54 -13.82
N LEU A 259 -2.40 -35.63 -14.35
CA LEU A 259 -3.60 -35.91 -13.57
C LEU A 259 -4.34 -37.14 -14.09
N ASP A 260 -4.99 -37.89 -13.20
CA ASP A 260 -5.90 -38.98 -13.53
C ASP A 260 -7.25 -38.44 -14.08
N ASP A 261 -8.17 -39.35 -14.37
CA ASP A 261 -9.53 -39.06 -14.83
C ASP A 261 -10.42 -38.40 -13.77
N GLN A 262 -10.05 -38.51 -12.49
CA GLN A 262 -10.69 -37.86 -11.35
C GLN A 262 -10.10 -36.46 -11.09
N GLY A 263 -8.97 -36.12 -11.72
CA GLY A 263 -8.25 -34.87 -11.52
C GLY A 263 -7.29 -34.87 -10.34
N ASN A 264 -6.89 -36.02 -9.80
CA ASN A 264 -5.81 -36.08 -8.82
C ASN A 264 -4.47 -35.92 -9.53
N VAL A 265 -3.56 -35.13 -8.96
CA VAL A 265 -2.18 -35.05 -9.45
C VAL A 265 -1.45 -36.33 -9.07
N ILE A 266 -0.96 -37.08 -10.07
CA ILE A 266 -0.25 -38.34 -9.89
C ILE A 266 1.26 -38.15 -9.94
N SER A 267 1.72 -37.26 -10.83
CA SER A 267 3.15 -37.03 -11.01
C SER A 267 3.45 -35.62 -11.52
N GLU A 268 4.67 -35.17 -11.26
CA GLU A 268 5.21 -33.93 -11.81
C GLU A 268 6.56 -34.12 -12.47
N LYS A 269 6.87 -33.27 -13.46
CA LYS A 269 8.14 -33.29 -14.19
C LYS A 269 8.67 -31.88 -14.40
N ASP A 270 9.95 -31.66 -14.12
CA ASP A 270 10.62 -30.40 -14.41
C ASP A 270 10.75 -30.13 -15.91
N VAL A 271 10.50 -28.88 -16.29
CA VAL A 271 10.72 -28.36 -17.63
C VAL A 271 12.01 -27.55 -17.62
N TYR A 272 13.06 -28.11 -18.22
CA TYR A 272 14.35 -27.45 -18.43
C TYR A 272 14.26 -26.36 -19.50
#